data_AF-A0A7X3XTU4-F1
#
_entry.id   AF-A0A7X3XTU4-F1
#
_cell.length_a   1.000
_cell.length_b   1.000
_cell.length_c   1.000
_cell.angle_alpha   90.00
_cell.angle_beta   90.00
_cell.angle_gamma   90.00
#
_symmetry.space_group_name_H-M   'P 1'
#
loop_
_entity.id
_entity.type
_entity.pdbx_description
1 polymer ?
#
loop_
_entity_poly.entity_id
_entity_poly.type
_entity_poly.pdbx_seq_one_letter_code
_entity_poly.pdbx_strand_id
1 'polypeptide(L)'
;TDAFFSGNPERVIYKYDVNSLYPFSMLGDMPIRYVQRAPVNMLIDAVETSSRFIYLSEVTINIPEDAKHAFIGGEGIKTEKGELIFPIGEYKCWIWQPMFELLYNNGYIKEIHTVYAYNRHNIFDDYVLSLYQLREQYKKSGDLARDLLVKILLNSLYGKFGQREHIGWELADEYERDVILRDARGIERFEEVYDDEFVEYLQVGNTLYRALIHDDTSPSANSVMSIAGYITTMARSILWSAMAQILDDGGDIYYCDTDSIFSSIELPPSQVSFTELGKWKLEETIPKGDAEFVAPKHYRISDKWTIKGVRNPSGNSRHNQVIFPNFITDLTSKNMLRRSRLDSGAIITRIVKEPTGINGKRISIGDDMPTYPISMG
;
A
#
# COMPACT_ATOMS: atom_id res chain seq x y z
N THR A 1 -4.10 -4.07 2.55
CA THR A 1 -3.91 -4.57 3.92
C THR A 1 -5.24 -4.73 4.58
N ASP A 2 -5.58 -5.93 4.98
CA ASP A 2 -6.83 -6.24 5.66
C ASP A 2 -6.63 -7.43 6.61
N ALA A 3 -7.41 -7.46 7.69
CA ALA A 3 -7.49 -8.59 8.61
C ALA A 3 -8.89 -9.21 8.46
N PHE A 4 -8.94 -10.34 7.77
CA PHE A 4 -10.20 -11.00 7.43
C PHE A 4 -10.74 -11.84 8.60
N PHE A 5 -9.87 -12.16 9.55
CA PHE A 5 -10.18 -12.88 10.76
C PHE A 5 -9.68 -12.11 11.99
N SER A 6 -10.44 -12.18 13.09
CA SER A 6 -10.04 -11.68 14.40
C SER A 6 -10.09 -12.82 15.41
N GLY A 7 -8.97 -13.05 16.11
CA GLY A 7 -8.78 -14.14 17.06
C GLY A 7 -7.62 -15.06 16.68
N ASN A 8 -7.68 -16.29 17.22
CA ASN A 8 -6.62 -17.30 17.07
C ASN A 8 -7.07 -18.37 16.09
N PRO A 9 -6.37 -18.56 14.95
CA PRO A 9 -6.75 -19.60 14.00
C PRO A 9 -6.49 -20.99 14.57
N GLU A 10 -7.47 -21.88 14.41
CA GLU A 10 -7.43 -23.26 14.88
C GLU A 10 -6.87 -24.23 13.80
N ARG A 11 -6.07 -23.71 12.87
CA ARG A 11 -5.48 -24.43 11.72
C ARG A 11 -4.02 -24.00 11.50
N VAL A 12 -3.27 -24.80 10.75
CA VAL A 12 -1.95 -24.39 10.23
C VAL A 12 -2.13 -23.22 9.26
N ILE A 13 -1.19 -22.28 9.27
CA ILE A 13 -1.23 -21.10 8.41
C ILE A 13 0.04 -21.03 7.58
N TYR A 14 -0.13 -20.78 6.30
CA TYR A 14 0.96 -20.58 5.36
C TYR A 14 1.09 -19.08 5.06
N LYS A 15 2.22 -18.51 5.46
CA LYS A 15 2.54 -17.11 5.20
C LYS A 15 3.35 -17.00 3.93
N TYR A 16 2.77 -16.37 2.92
CA TYR A 16 3.42 -16.08 1.65
C TYR A 16 3.71 -14.59 1.49
N ASP A 17 4.78 -14.28 0.77
CA ASP A 17 5.17 -12.93 0.34
C ASP A 17 5.62 -12.97 -1.13
N VAL A 18 5.17 -12.05 -1.98
CA VAL A 18 5.59 -12.03 -3.39
C VAL A 18 7.01 -11.50 -3.50
N ASN A 19 7.88 -12.24 -4.20
CA ASN A 19 9.24 -11.78 -4.49
C ASN A 19 9.21 -10.50 -5.33
N SER A 20 9.39 -9.35 -4.67
CA SER A 20 9.46 -8.02 -5.30
C SER A 20 8.23 -7.68 -6.13
N LEU A 21 7.04 -7.67 -5.48
CA LEU A 21 5.75 -7.43 -6.12
C LEU A 21 5.72 -6.20 -7.05
N TYR A 22 6.14 -5.03 -6.55
CA TYR A 22 6.07 -3.79 -7.34
C TYR A 22 7.03 -3.82 -8.54
N PRO A 23 8.31 -4.21 -8.39
CA PRO A 23 9.17 -4.46 -9.54
C PRO A 23 8.60 -5.44 -10.56
N PHE A 24 8.01 -6.55 -10.11
CA PHE A 24 7.35 -7.49 -11.01
C PHE A 24 6.14 -6.86 -11.72
N SER A 25 5.37 -6.04 -11.01
CA SER A 25 4.23 -5.28 -11.55
C SER A 25 4.64 -4.17 -12.54
N MET A 26 5.94 -3.88 -12.65
CA MET A 26 6.52 -2.98 -13.64
C MET A 26 6.94 -3.70 -14.92
N LEU A 27 6.92 -5.04 -14.94
CA LEU A 27 7.24 -5.79 -16.15
C LEU A 27 6.11 -5.70 -17.18
N GLY A 28 6.48 -5.79 -18.45
CA GLY A 28 5.57 -5.68 -19.57
C GLY A 28 5.22 -4.24 -19.92
N ASP A 29 4.13 -4.07 -20.68
CA ASP A 29 3.76 -2.77 -21.19
C ASP A 29 3.04 -1.90 -20.15
N MET A 30 3.37 -0.60 -20.15
CA MET A 30 2.81 0.41 -19.26
C MET A 30 2.00 1.46 -20.04
N PRO A 31 0.97 2.09 -19.44
CA PRO A 31 0.19 3.14 -20.08
C PRO A 31 0.96 4.47 -20.12
N ILE A 32 1.69 4.69 -21.21
CA ILE A 32 2.64 5.81 -21.36
C ILE A 32 1.99 7.12 -21.80
N ARG A 33 0.89 7.06 -22.56
CA ARG A 33 0.28 8.27 -23.14
C ARG A 33 -1.21 8.09 -23.37
N TYR A 34 -2.01 9.02 -22.84
CA TYR A 34 -3.44 9.10 -23.16
C TYR A 34 -3.66 9.29 -24.66
N VAL A 35 -4.62 8.57 -25.21
CA VAL A 35 -4.99 8.65 -26.64
C VAL A 35 -6.33 9.34 -26.78
N GLN A 36 -7.38 8.71 -26.24
CA GLN A 36 -8.75 9.16 -26.40
C GLN A 36 -9.70 8.49 -25.41
N ARG A 37 -10.92 9.02 -25.31
CA ARG A 37 -12.08 8.27 -24.84
C ARG A 37 -12.39 7.17 -25.86
N ALA A 38 -12.50 5.93 -25.39
CA ALA A 38 -12.76 4.77 -26.22
C ALA A 38 -14.22 4.30 -26.06
N PRO A 39 -14.81 3.70 -27.10
CA PRO A 39 -16.04 2.92 -26.99
C PRO A 39 -15.88 1.74 -26.03
N VAL A 40 -16.96 1.36 -25.34
CA VAL A 40 -16.98 0.24 -24.36
C VAL A 40 -16.59 -1.08 -25.01
N ASN A 41 -17.04 -1.35 -26.25
CA ASN A 41 -16.72 -2.60 -26.94
C ASN A 41 -15.21 -2.80 -27.14
N MET A 42 -14.42 -1.73 -27.31
CA MET A 42 -12.96 -1.86 -27.42
C MET A 42 -12.31 -2.38 -26.13
N LEU A 43 -12.86 -2.06 -24.96
CA LEU A 43 -12.42 -2.60 -23.68
C LEU A 43 -12.81 -4.08 -23.57
N ILE A 44 -14.05 -4.43 -23.93
CA ILE A 44 -14.52 -5.82 -23.89
C ILE A 44 -13.70 -6.71 -24.84
N ASP A 45 -13.51 -6.27 -26.08
CA ASP A 45 -12.67 -6.97 -27.07
C ASP A 45 -11.23 -7.15 -26.55
N ALA A 46 -10.73 -6.19 -25.75
CA ALA A 46 -9.39 -6.24 -25.16
C ALA A 46 -9.25 -7.24 -24.00
N VAL A 47 -10.34 -7.66 -23.37
CA VAL A 47 -10.33 -8.76 -22.39
C VAL A 47 -10.08 -10.08 -23.10
N GLU A 48 -10.67 -10.25 -24.28
CA GLU A 48 -10.59 -11.50 -25.05
C GLU A 48 -9.38 -11.57 -25.98
N THR A 49 -8.87 -10.41 -26.42
CA THR A 49 -7.81 -10.30 -27.41
C THR A 49 -6.73 -9.32 -26.99
N SER A 50 -5.48 -9.56 -27.39
CA SER A 50 -4.39 -8.62 -27.14
C SER A 50 -4.69 -7.27 -27.81
N SER A 51 -4.81 -6.22 -27.00
CA SER A 51 -5.09 -4.86 -27.50
C SER A 51 -3.81 -4.04 -27.64
N ARG A 52 -3.83 -3.12 -28.63
CA ARG A 52 -2.79 -2.10 -28.82
C ARG A 52 -2.81 -1.02 -27.72
N PHE A 53 -3.84 -1.00 -26.90
CA PHE A 53 -4.02 -0.03 -25.83
C PHE A 53 -4.09 -0.71 -24.46
N ILE A 54 -3.84 0.09 -23.43
CA ILE A 54 -4.21 -0.21 -22.05
C ILE A 54 -5.38 0.71 -21.68
N TYR A 55 -6.38 0.19 -20.97
CA TYR A 55 -7.58 0.94 -20.65
C TYR A 55 -7.70 1.32 -19.16
N LEU A 56 -8.24 2.51 -18.92
CA LEU A 56 -8.76 2.96 -17.64
C LEU A 56 -10.27 3.16 -17.80
N SER A 57 -11.07 2.62 -16.87
CA SER A 57 -12.53 2.66 -16.97
C SER A 57 -13.19 3.14 -15.69
N GLU A 58 -14.28 3.89 -15.83
CA GLU A 58 -15.23 4.12 -14.76
C GLU A 58 -16.35 3.09 -14.88
N VAL A 59 -16.57 2.33 -13.81
CA VAL A 59 -17.52 1.22 -13.78
C VAL A 59 -18.40 1.30 -12.54
N THR A 60 -19.55 0.63 -12.60
CA THR A 60 -20.27 0.19 -11.41
C THR A 60 -19.89 -1.27 -11.16
N ILE A 61 -19.28 -1.53 -10.01
CA ILE A 61 -19.04 -2.88 -9.49
C ILE A 61 -20.27 -3.30 -8.68
N ASN A 62 -20.65 -4.57 -8.76
CA ASN A 62 -21.59 -5.20 -7.83
C ASN A 62 -21.02 -6.57 -7.40
N ILE A 63 -20.59 -6.68 -6.14
CA ILE A 63 -20.17 -7.95 -5.55
C ILE A 63 -21.24 -8.37 -4.53
N PRO A 64 -22.12 -9.32 -4.87
CA PRO A 64 -23.18 -9.80 -3.97
C PRO A 64 -22.63 -10.34 -2.66
N GLU A 65 -23.34 -10.17 -1.54
CA GLU A 65 -22.89 -10.67 -0.22
C GLU A 65 -22.80 -12.19 -0.15
N ASP A 66 -23.54 -12.92 -0.96
CA ASP A 66 -23.44 -14.38 -1.06
C ASP A 66 -22.33 -14.84 -2.02
N ALA A 67 -21.68 -13.91 -2.72
CA ALA A 67 -20.58 -14.24 -3.62
C ALA A 67 -19.36 -14.70 -2.82
N LYS A 68 -18.72 -15.76 -3.32
CA LYS A 68 -17.49 -16.32 -2.74
C LYS A 68 -16.38 -15.27 -2.56
N HIS A 69 -16.25 -14.33 -3.50
CA HIS A 69 -15.25 -13.26 -3.47
C HIS A 69 -15.67 -12.01 -2.69
N ALA A 70 -16.90 -11.92 -2.17
CA ALA A 70 -17.30 -10.84 -1.27
C ALA A 70 -16.38 -10.78 -0.03
N PHE A 71 -15.84 -11.94 0.36
CA PHE A 71 -14.83 -12.02 1.40
C PHE A 71 -13.55 -11.23 1.09
N ILE A 72 -13.22 -10.91 -0.15
CA ILE A 72 -12.00 -10.17 -0.51
C ILE A 72 -12.26 -8.79 -1.13
N GLY A 73 -13.52 -8.47 -1.41
CA GLY A 73 -13.94 -7.19 -1.98
C GLY A 73 -13.51 -7.02 -3.44
N GLY A 74 -13.75 -5.82 -3.97
CA GLY A 74 -13.38 -5.44 -5.34
C GLY A 74 -12.31 -4.35 -5.36
N GLU A 75 -12.55 -3.29 -6.14
CA GLU A 75 -11.63 -2.16 -6.20
C GLU A 75 -11.72 -1.30 -4.94
N GLY A 76 -10.55 -0.88 -4.44
CA GLY A 76 -10.47 0.00 -3.29
C GLY A 76 -10.89 1.43 -3.63
N ILE A 77 -11.75 2.03 -2.82
CA ILE A 77 -12.17 3.45 -2.94
C ILE A 77 -11.76 4.23 -1.70
N LYS A 78 -11.59 5.54 -1.85
CA LYS A 78 -11.41 6.44 -0.71
C LYS A 78 -12.75 6.99 -0.26
N THR A 79 -13.03 6.91 1.04
CA THR A 79 -14.17 7.60 1.65
C THR A 79 -13.99 9.11 1.61
N GLU A 80 -15.05 9.87 1.89
CA GLU A 80 -14.98 11.34 2.04
C GLU A 80 -13.96 11.78 3.11
N LYS A 81 -13.72 10.93 4.12
CA LYS A 81 -12.71 11.15 5.16
C LYS A 81 -11.28 10.78 4.73
N GLY A 82 -11.10 10.32 3.48
CA GLY A 82 -9.82 9.93 2.91
C GLY A 82 -9.36 8.52 3.25
N GLU A 83 -10.22 7.68 3.83
CA GLU A 83 -9.89 6.32 4.24
C GLU A 83 -10.03 5.37 3.05
N LEU A 84 -9.02 4.51 2.81
CA LEU A 84 -9.10 3.48 1.78
C LEU A 84 -9.87 2.27 2.30
N ILE A 85 -10.99 1.97 1.66
CA ILE A 85 -11.86 0.82 1.93
C ILE A 85 -11.97 -0.08 0.70
N PHE A 86 -12.39 -1.34 0.88
CA PHE A 86 -12.63 -2.31 -0.19
C PHE A 86 -14.08 -2.80 -0.09
N PRO A 87 -15.04 -2.05 -0.63
CA PRO A 87 -16.46 -2.34 -0.44
C PRO A 87 -16.91 -3.56 -1.23
N ILE A 88 -18.03 -4.13 -0.76
CA ILE A 88 -18.87 -5.09 -1.47
C ILE A 88 -20.22 -4.44 -1.79
N GLY A 89 -21.09 -5.14 -2.51
CA GLY A 89 -22.32 -4.56 -3.05
C GLY A 89 -22.04 -3.61 -4.20
N GLU A 90 -22.95 -2.65 -4.41
CA GLU A 90 -22.93 -1.76 -5.56
C GLU A 90 -22.19 -0.45 -5.28
N TYR A 91 -21.17 -0.15 -6.09
CA TYR A 91 -20.45 1.13 -6.00
C TYR A 91 -19.78 1.49 -7.32
N LYS A 92 -19.56 2.80 -7.51
CA LYS A 92 -18.88 3.36 -8.68
C LYS A 92 -17.41 3.66 -8.37
N CYS A 93 -16.52 3.29 -9.28
CA CYS A 93 -15.09 3.56 -9.14
C CYS A 93 -14.35 3.60 -10.49
N TRP A 94 -13.11 4.07 -10.45
CA TRP A 94 -12.17 3.97 -11.57
C TRP A 94 -11.26 2.75 -11.41
N ILE A 95 -11.13 1.94 -12.45
CA ILE A 95 -10.27 0.75 -12.48
C ILE A 95 -9.43 0.66 -13.74
N TRP A 96 -8.17 0.27 -13.57
CA TRP A 96 -7.30 -0.12 -14.68
C TRP A 96 -7.65 -1.53 -15.16
N GLN A 97 -7.39 -1.75 -16.45
CA GLN A 97 -7.67 -2.99 -17.17
C GLN A 97 -7.37 -4.30 -16.41
N PRO A 98 -6.24 -4.50 -15.70
CA PRO A 98 -5.95 -5.77 -15.02
C PRO A 98 -6.98 -6.14 -13.95
N MET A 99 -7.43 -5.17 -13.16
CA MET A 99 -8.48 -5.40 -12.16
C MET A 99 -9.86 -5.48 -12.82
N PHE A 100 -10.09 -4.70 -13.88
CA PHE A 100 -11.30 -4.82 -14.68
C PHE A 100 -11.49 -6.24 -15.21
N GLU A 101 -10.45 -6.84 -15.81
CA GLU A 101 -10.49 -8.20 -16.35
C GLU A 101 -10.87 -9.23 -15.27
N LEU A 102 -10.25 -9.13 -14.08
CA LEU A 102 -10.56 -10.03 -12.97
C LEU A 102 -12.02 -9.91 -12.52
N LEU A 103 -12.49 -8.69 -12.29
CA LEU A 103 -13.87 -8.46 -11.82
C LEU A 103 -14.90 -8.76 -12.91
N TYR A 104 -14.59 -8.48 -14.17
CA TYR A 104 -15.45 -8.77 -15.31
C TYR A 104 -15.61 -10.28 -15.51
N ASN A 105 -14.52 -11.04 -15.50
CA ASN A 105 -14.53 -12.49 -15.66
C ASN A 105 -15.24 -13.21 -14.50
N ASN A 106 -15.28 -12.60 -13.32
CA ASN A 106 -16.04 -13.10 -12.18
C ASN A 106 -17.49 -12.58 -12.12
N GLY A 107 -17.95 -11.84 -13.13
CA GLY A 107 -19.32 -11.34 -13.23
C GLY A 107 -19.67 -10.18 -12.28
N TYR A 108 -18.67 -9.46 -11.78
CA TYR A 108 -18.85 -8.37 -10.81
C TYR A 108 -18.91 -6.97 -11.42
N ILE A 109 -18.73 -6.84 -12.73
CA ILE A 109 -18.95 -5.55 -13.43
C ILE A 109 -20.42 -5.45 -13.82
N LYS A 110 -21.15 -4.53 -13.18
CA LYS A 110 -22.57 -4.27 -13.46
C LYS A 110 -22.75 -3.35 -14.66
N GLU A 111 -22.00 -2.24 -14.69
CA GLU A 111 -22.11 -1.22 -15.74
C GLU A 111 -20.74 -0.62 -16.07
N ILE A 112 -20.55 -0.19 -17.33
CA ILE A 112 -19.34 0.50 -17.80
C ILE A 112 -19.76 1.88 -18.30
N HIS A 113 -19.26 2.94 -17.67
CA HIS A 113 -19.69 4.32 -17.92
C HIS A 113 -18.76 5.05 -18.89
N THR A 114 -17.46 4.99 -18.61
CA THR A 114 -16.43 5.72 -19.35
C THR A 114 -15.21 4.85 -19.52
N VAL A 115 -14.57 4.91 -20.69
CA VAL A 115 -13.34 4.20 -20.99
C VAL A 115 -12.35 5.16 -21.64
N TYR A 116 -11.10 5.15 -21.17
CA TYR A 116 -9.98 5.87 -21.73
C TYR A 116 -8.91 4.90 -22.21
N ALA A 117 -8.41 5.11 -23.42
CA ALA A 117 -7.35 4.32 -24.02
C ALA A 117 -5.99 5.03 -23.89
N TYR A 118 -4.97 4.25 -23.55
CA TYR A 118 -3.59 4.68 -23.45
C TYR A 118 -2.71 3.85 -24.38
N ASN A 119 -1.76 4.49 -25.07
CA ASN A 119 -0.69 3.77 -25.74
C ASN A 119 0.11 3.00 -24.69
N ARG A 120 0.52 1.79 -25.05
CA ARG A 120 1.29 0.88 -24.19
C ARG A 120 2.71 0.72 -24.73
N HIS A 121 3.69 0.70 -23.84
CA HIS A 121 5.09 0.39 -24.19
C HIS A 121 5.81 -0.22 -23.00
N ASN A 122 6.73 -1.13 -23.29
CA ASN A 122 7.63 -1.72 -22.32
C ASN A 122 8.75 -0.74 -22.00
N ILE A 123 8.74 -0.19 -20.79
CA ILE A 123 9.67 0.88 -20.39
C ILE A 123 10.52 0.52 -19.17
N PHE A 124 10.26 -0.63 -18.54
CA PHE A 124 10.91 -1.02 -17.29
C PHE A 124 11.51 -2.42 -17.28
N ASP A 125 11.31 -3.28 -18.29
CA ASP A 125 11.85 -4.65 -18.24
C ASP A 125 13.36 -4.66 -18.07
N ASP A 126 14.08 -3.94 -18.93
CA ASP A 126 15.54 -3.86 -18.86
C ASP A 126 16.00 -3.34 -17.48
N TYR A 127 15.29 -2.34 -16.94
CA TYR A 127 15.59 -1.78 -15.62
C TYR A 127 15.38 -2.80 -14.51
N VAL A 128 14.20 -3.42 -14.46
CA VAL A 128 13.80 -4.36 -13.41
C VAL A 128 14.66 -5.62 -13.47
N LEU A 129 14.79 -6.24 -14.63
CA LEU A 129 15.51 -7.51 -14.80
C LEU A 129 17.00 -7.33 -14.48
N SER A 130 17.62 -6.25 -14.97
CA SER A 130 19.04 -5.95 -14.69
C SER A 130 19.29 -5.74 -13.20
N LEU A 131 18.47 -4.89 -12.55
CA LEU A 131 18.63 -4.63 -11.12
C LEU A 131 18.26 -5.86 -10.27
N TYR A 132 17.28 -6.66 -10.66
CA TYR A 132 16.95 -7.89 -9.94
C TYR A 132 18.10 -8.90 -10.00
N GLN A 133 18.71 -9.08 -11.17
CA GLN A 133 19.88 -9.94 -11.33
C GLN A 133 21.05 -9.45 -10.46
N LEU A 134 21.30 -8.14 -10.46
CA LEU A 134 22.37 -7.54 -9.66
C LEU A 134 22.12 -7.73 -8.15
N ARG A 135 20.87 -7.60 -7.72
CA ARG A 135 20.45 -7.85 -6.34
C ARG A 135 20.75 -9.29 -5.91
N GLU A 136 20.43 -10.26 -6.75
CA GLU A 136 20.70 -11.68 -6.48
C GLU A 136 22.20 -11.98 -6.39
N GLN A 137 23.04 -11.31 -7.19
CA GLN A 137 24.50 -11.41 -7.08
C GLN A 137 25.00 -10.88 -5.73
N TYR A 138 24.54 -9.70 -5.30
CA TYR A 138 24.97 -9.11 -4.04
C TYR A 138 24.50 -9.88 -2.81
N LYS A 139 23.29 -10.47 -2.84
CA LYS A 139 22.86 -11.41 -1.79
C LYS A 139 23.79 -12.62 -1.69
N LYS A 140 24.15 -13.23 -2.83
CA LYS A 140 25.05 -14.39 -2.87
C LYS A 140 26.45 -14.07 -2.36
N SER A 141 26.95 -12.86 -2.64
CA SER A 141 28.26 -12.42 -2.15
C SER A 141 28.25 -11.87 -0.72
N GLY A 142 27.09 -11.74 -0.08
CA GLY A 142 26.94 -11.14 1.25
C GLY A 142 27.13 -9.61 1.29
N ASP A 143 27.02 -8.91 0.17
CA ASP A 143 27.14 -7.44 0.10
C ASP A 143 25.81 -6.78 0.47
N LEU A 144 25.55 -6.69 1.78
CA LEU A 144 24.30 -6.18 2.34
C LEU A 144 24.02 -4.73 1.97
N ALA A 145 25.06 -3.90 1.80
CA ALA A 145 24.91 -2.49 1.47
C ALA A 145 24.38 -2.32 0.03
N ARG A 146 24.96 -3.06 -0.93
CA ARG A 146 24.51 -2.98 -2.32
C ARG A 146 23.19 -3.71 -2.57
N ASP A 147 22.90 -4.84 -1.90
CA ASP A 147 21.55 -5.45 -1.93
C ASP A 147 20.50 -4.44 -1.48
N LEU A 148 20.74 -3.74 -0.36
CA LEU A 148 19.81 -2.72 0.13
C LEU A 148 19.65 -1.56 -0.85
N LEU A 149 20.74 -1.03 -1.42
CA LEU A 149 20.69 0.03 -2.42
C LEU A 149 19.84 -0.37 -3.63
N VAL A 150 20.11 -1.55 -4.19
CA VAL A 150 19.39 -2.05 -5.36
C VAL A 150 17.91 -2.31 -5.04
N LYS A 151 17.61 -2.85 -3.85
CA LYS A 151 16.23 -3.02 -3.36
C LYS A 151 15.49 -1.68 -3.29
N ILE A 152 16.14 -0.62 -2.80
CA ILE A 152 15.55 0.71 -2.72
C ILE A 152 15.26 1.24 -4.12
N LEU A 153 16.20 1.14 -5.06
CA LEU A 153 16.02 1.59 -6.44
C LEU A 153 14.80 0.91 -7.08
N LEU A 154 14.75 -0.42 -7.03
CA LEU A 154 13.65 -1.23 -7.55
C LEU A 154 12.28 -0.81 -6.98
N ASN A 155 12.19 -0.66 -5.65
CA ASN A 155 10.90 -0.40 -5.00
C ASN A 155 10.49 1.08 -4.99
N SER A 156 11.41 2.01 -5.19
CA SER A 156 11.12 3.45 -5.06
C SER A 156 10.76 4.12 -6.38
N LEU A 157 11.14 3.52 -7.53
CA LEU A 157 10.95 4.12 -8.84
C LEU A 157 9.46 4.39 -9.14
N TYR A 158 8.57 3.41 -8.94
CA TYR A 158 7.15 3.61 -9.24
C TYR A 158 6.53 4.77 -8.45
N GLY A 159 6.99 4.97 -7.20
CA GLY A 159 6.52 6.05 -6.34
C GLY A 159 6.84 7.45 -6.89
N LYS A 160 7.89 7.58 -7.72
CA LYS A 160 8.22 8.84 -8.40
C LYS A 160 7.17 9.24 -9.44
N PHE A 161 6.53 8.28 -10.10
CA PHE A 161 5.47 8.57 -11.06
C PHE A 161 4.15 9.03 -10.42
N GLY A 162 3.96 8.76 -9.12
CA GLY A 162 2.83 9.24 -8.34
C GLY A 162 3.21 10.37 -7.37
N GLN A 163 4.37 11.01 -7.56
CA GLN A 163 4.88 12.01 -6.63
C GLN A 163 4.08 13.30 -6.74
N ARG A 164 3.46 13.72 -5.64
CA ARG A 164 2.81 15.04 -5.59
C ARG A 164 3.85 16.14 -5.59
N GLU A 165 3.47 17.29 -6.11
CA GLU A 165 4.23 18.50 -5.87
C GLU A 165 4.30 18.70 -4.35
N HIS A 166 5.52 18.82 -3.85
CA HIS A 166 5.73 19.20 -2.46
C HIS A 166 5.89 20.72 -2.43
N ILE A 167 5.67 21.29 -1.26
CA ILE A 167 6.14 22.63 -0.91
C ILE A 167 7.55 22.82 -1.47
N GLY A 168 7.67 23.70 -2.46
CA GLY A 168 8.94 24.14 -2.99
C GLY A 168 9.60 25.02 -1.95
N TRP A 169 10.93 25.07 -1.92
CA TRP A 169 11.64 26.02 -1.08
C TRP A 169 12.35 26.99 -2.01
N GLU A 170 12.01 28.26 -1.92
CA GLU A 170 12.79 29.33 -2.54
C GLU A 170 13.63 30.04 -1.48
N LEU A 171 14.74 30.65 -1.89
CA LEU A 171 15.49 31.51 -0.98
C LEU A 171 14.59 32.67 -0.58
N ALA A 172 14.37 32.84 0.73
CA ALA A 172 13.68 34.01 1.24
C ALA A 172 14.44 35.26 0.79
N ASP A 173 13.74 36.33 0.44
CA ASP A 173 14.38 37.55 -0.04
C ASP A 173 15.21 38.27 1.04
N GLU A 174 15.85 39.39 0.70
CA GLU A 174 16.68 40.12 1.66
C GLU A 174 15.89 40.66 2.85
N TYR A 175 14.67 41.15 2.61
CA TYR A 175 13.83 41.71 3.65
C TYR A 175 13.27 40.62 4.57
N GLU A 176 12.82 39.49 4.00
CA GLU A 176 12.42 38.32 4.77
C GLU A 176 13.56 37.80 5.64
N ARG A 177 14.78 37.74 5.12
CA ARG A 177 15.94 37.34 5.93
C ARG A 177 16.19 38.30 7.08
N ASP A 178 16.08 39.60 6.88
CA ASP A 178 16.33 40.57 7.95
C ASP A 178 15.28 40.51 9.07
N VAL A 179 14.03 40.18 8.76
CA VAL A 179 12.92 40.18 9.72
C VAL A 179 12.68 38.81 10.36
N ILE A 180 12.87 37.73 9.60
CA ILE A 180 12.41 36.38 9.96
C ILE A 180 13.56 35.48 10.42
N LEU A 181 14.81 35.76 10.01
CA LEU A 181 15.97 34.92 10.36
C LEU A 181 16.15 34.87 11.90
N ARG A 182 16.10 33.67 12.45
CA ARG A 182 16.23 33.44 13.88
C ARG A 182 17.68 33.12 14.24
N ASP A 183 18.09 33.32 15.49
CA ASP A 183 19.37 32.80 16.00
C ASP A 183 19.28 31.28 16.20
N ALA A 184 19.22 30.55 15.08
CA ALA A 184 19.04 29.11 15.03
C ALA A 184 20.38 28.41 14.78
N ARG A 185 20.78 27.52 15.69
CA ARG A 185 21.96 26.66 15.51
C ARG A 185 21.53 25.32 14.91
N GLY A 186 21.19 25.32 13.62
CA GLY A 186 20.90 24.08 12.90
C GLY A 186 19.89 24.23 11.76
N ILE A 187 19.02 23.21 11.63
CA ILE A 187 17.94 23.18 10.66
C ILE A 187 16.62 23.33 11.42
N GLU A 188 15.92 24.44 11.20
CA GLU A 188 14.65 24.75 11.84
C GLU A 188 13.56 24.98 10.79
N ARG A 189 12.34 24.51 11.10
CA ARG A 189 11.16 24.71 10.25
C ARG A 189 10.06 25.31 11.12
N PHE A 190 9.51 26.44 10.72
CA PHE A 190 8.56 27.21 11.51
C PHE A 190 7.58 27.98 10.62
N GLU A 191 6.46 28.40 11.19
CA GLU A 191 5.50 29.30 10.53
C GLU A 191 5.67 30.70 11.12
N GLU A 192 5.56 31.72 10.28
CA GLU A 192 5.58 33.13 10.67
C GLU A 192 4.57 33.91 9.84
N VAL A 193 4.02 34.99 10.39
CA VAL A 193 3.13 35.88 9.63
C VAL A 193 3.98 36.82 8.80
N TYR A 194 3.82 36.78 7.48
CA TYR A 194 4.47 37.68 6.53
C TYR A 194 3.45 38.14 5.49
N ASP A 195 3.33 39.47 5.32
CA ASP A 195 2.33 40.11 4.43
C ASP A 195 0.89 39.62 4.68
N ASP A 196 0.47 39.58 5.95
CA ASP A 196 -0.84 39.11 6.43
C ASP A 196 -1.17 37.62 6.11
N GLU A 197 -0.21 36.84 5.62
CA GLU A 197 -0.34 35.41 5.38
C GLU A 197 0.52 34.60 6.37
N PHE A 198 0.05 33.40 6.73
CA PHE A 198 0.90 32.42 7.43
C PHE A 198 1.81 31.75 6.40
N VAL A 199 3.11 32.01 6.52
CA VAL A 199 4.14 31.48 5.62
C VAL A 199 5.03 30.52 6.39
N GLU A 200 5.32 29.37 5.79
CA GLU A 200 6.23 28.40 6.36
C GLU A 200 7.67 28.67 5.89
N TYR A 201 8.62 28.62 6.82
CA TYR A 201 10.05 28.85 6.57
C TYR A 201 10.89 27.64 6.97
N LEU A 202 11.98 27.42 6.25
CA LEU A 202 13.04 26.47 6.57
C LEU A 202 14.35 27.26 6.68
N GLN A 203 14.94 27.29 7.87
CA GLN A 203 16.24 27.90 8.10
C GLN A 203 17.32 26.83 8.23
N VAL A 204 18.41 26.96 7.47
CA VAL A 204 19.61 26.12 7.54
C VAL A 204 20.81 27.02 7.84
N GLY A 205 21.22 27.10 9.10
CA GLY A 205 22.21 28.08 9.54
C GLY A 205 21.72 29.50 9.27
N ASN A 206 22.44 30.26 8.44
CA ASN A 206 22.07 31.64 8.07
C ASN A 206 21.31 31.72 6.74
N THR A 207 20.91 30.59 6.16
CA THR A 207 20.12 30.55 4.93
C THR A 207 18.66 30.31 5.29
N LEU A 208 17.80 31.26 4.93
CA LEU A 208 16.36 31.16 5.10
C LEU A 208 15.71 30.80 3.76
N TYR A 209 14.83 29.81 3.78
CA TYR A 209 14.01 29.44 2.65
C TYR A 209 12.54 29.66 2.98
N ARG A 210 11.79 30.23 2.04
CA ARG A 210 10.34 30.38 2.09
C ARG A 210 9.68 29.18 1.41
N ALA A 211 8.63 28.66 2.03
CA ALA A 211 7.75 27.68 1.42
C ALA A 211 6.96 28.29 0.27
N LEU A 212 7.18 27.79 -0.94
CA LEU A 212 6.21 27.89 -2.02
C LEU A 212 5.09 26.91 -1.70
N ILE A 213 3.97 27.42 -1.17
CA ILE A 213 2.76 26.61 -0.97
C ILE A 213 2.21 26.27 -2.36
N HIS A 214 2.68 25.15 -2.90
CA HIS A 214 2.04 24.50 -4.02
C HIS A 214 0.89 23.66 -3.46
N ASP A 215 -0.23 23.66 -4.17
CA ASP A 215 -1.37 22.81 -3.85
C ASP A 215 -0.88 21.35 -3.72
N ASP A 216 -0.89 20.82 -2.50
CA ASP A 216 -0.48 19.45 -2.14
C ASP A 216 -1.35 18.37 -2.83
N THR A 217 -2.29 18.77 -3.69
CA THR A 217 -3.07 17.89 -4.57
C THR A 217 -2.52 17.79 -5.99
N SER A 218 -1.65 18.72 -6.43
CA SER A 218 -1.10 18.74 -7.78
C SER A 218 0.02 17.70 -7.98
N PRO A 219 0.09 17.03 -9.14
CA PRO A 219 1.20 16.14 -9.47
C PRO A 219 2.50 16.95 -9.69
N SER A 220 3.65 16.40 -9.31
CA SER A 220 4.94 17.03 -9.64
C SER A 220 5.22 16.99 -11.14
N ALA A 221 6.10 17.87 -11.64
CA ALA A 221 6.38 18.04 -13.07
C ALA A 221 6.74 16.76 -13.85
N ASN A 222 7.34 15.77 -13.18
CA ASN A 222 7.74 14.48 -13.78
C ASN A 222 6.83 13.31 -13.38
N SER A 223 5.65 13.59 -12.83
CA SER A 223 4.70 12.55 -12.44
C SER A 223 3.82 12.11 -13.60
N VAL A 224 3.80 10.81 -13.83
CA VAL A 224 2.92 10.16 -14.81
C VAL A 224 1.99 9.25 -14.05
N MET A 225 0.90 9.83 -13.53
CA MET A 225 -0.03 9.14 -12.62
C MET A 225 -0.65 7.88 -13.24
N SER A 226 -0.78 7.80 -14.57
CA SER A 226 -1.25 6.60 -15.25
C SER A 226 -0.34 5.40 -14.99
N ILE A 227 0.98 5.60 -15.02
CA ILE A 227 1.97 4.55 -14.75
C ILE A 227 1.86 4.09 -13.29
N ALA A 228 1.84 5.02 -12.34
CA ALA A 228 1.73 4.69 -10.91
C ALA A 228 0.39 3.97 -10.57
N GLY A 229 -0.72 4.46 -11.12
CA GLY A 229 -2.04 3.85 -10.95
C GLY A 229 -2.11 2.44 -11.56
N TYR A 230 -1.50 2.25 -12.73
CA TYR A 230 -1.47 0.94 -13.38
C TYR A 230 -0.62 -0.07 -12.60
N ILE A 231 0.61 0.29 -12.21
CA ILE A 231 1.50 -0.58 -11.41
C ILE A 231 0.84 -1.00 -10.09
N THR A 232 0.21 -0.06 -9.38
CA THR A 232 -0.49 -0.38 -8.13
C THR A 232 -1.72 -1.25 -8.36
N THR A 233 -2.37 -1.16 -9.52
CA THR A 233 -3.47 -2.05 -9.88
C THR A 233 -2.98 -3.44 -10.28
N MET A 234 -1.88 -3.54 -11.03
CA MET A 234 -1.21 -4.82 -11.32
C MET A 234 -0.83 -5.56 -10.03
N ALA A 235 -0.18 -4.86 -9.09
CA ALA A 235 0.20 -5.42 -7.79
C ALA A 235 -1.01 -5.96 -7.01
N ARG A 236 -2.10 -5.19 -6.98
CA ARG A 236 -3.36 -5.61 -6.32
C ARG A 236 -4.04 -6.75 -7.06
N SER A 237 -3.98 -6.79 -8.38
CA SER A 237 -4.56 -7.86 -9.21
C SER A 237 -3.88 -9.19 -8.92
N ILE A 238 -2.55 -9.20 -8.77
CA ILE A 238 -1.79 -10.40 -8.37
C ILE A 238 -2.24 -10.91 -6.99
N LEU A 239 -2.35 -10.00 -6.01
CA LEU A 239 -2.81 -10.33 -4.66
C LEU A 239 -4.25 -10.85 -4.69
N TRP A 240 -5.14 -10.17 -5.42
CA TRP A 240 -6.55 -10.54 -5.54
C TRP A 240 -6.72 -11.90 -6.19
N SER A 241 -6.01 -12.20 -7.28
CA SER A 241 -6.08 -13.50 -7.96
C SER A 241 -5.65 -14.67 -7.07
N ALA A 242 -4.58 -14.50 -6.28
CA ALA A 242 -4.14 -15.54 -5.36
C ALA A 242 -5.15 -15.75 -4.22
N MET A 243 -5.73 -14.65 -3.69
CA MET A 243 -6.78 -14.73 -2.69
C MET A 243 -8.05 -15.40 -3.25
N ALA A 244 -8.49 -15.02 -4.45
CA ALA A 244 -9.63 -15.65 -5.13
C ALA A 244 -9.39 -17.15 -5.33
N GLN A 245 -8.20 -17.53 -5.82
CA GLN A 245 -7.81 -18.93 -5.97
C GLN A 245 -7.85 -19.72 -4.66
N ILE A 246 -7.33 -19.15 -3.56
CA ILE A 246 -7.37 -19.80 -2.24
C ILE A 246 -8.81 -20.08 -1.82
N LEU A 247 -9.70 -19.09 -1.97
CA LEU A 247 -11.11 -19.27 -1.67
C LEU A 247 -11.70 -20.34 -2.60
N ASP A 248 -11.41 -20.27 -3.90
CA ASP A 248 -11.86 -21.20 -4.94
C ASP A 248 -11.54 -22.64 -4.60
N ASP A 249 -10.32 -22.89 -4.13
CA ASP A 249 -9.80 -24.18 -3.70
C ASP A 249 -10.30 -24.61 -2.29
N GLY A 250 -11.18 -23.82 -1.67
CA GLY A 250 -11.83 -24.13 -0.38
C GLY A 250 -11.01 -23.77 0.85
N GLY A 251 -9.99 -22.93 0.68
CA GLY A 251 -9.19 -22.38 1.77
C GLY A 251 -9.76 -21.09 2.36
N ASP A 252 -9.23 -20.72 3.51
CA ASP A 252 -9.52 -19.49 4.24
C ASP A 252 -8.34 -18.52 4.15
N ILE A 253 -8.63 -17.22 4.10
CA ILE A 253 -7.63 -16.15 4.19
C ILE A 253 -7.79 -15.47 5.54
N TYR A 254 -6.70 -15.35 6.30
CA TYR A 254 -6.73 -14.71 7.62
C TYR A 254 -6.31 -13.25 7.56
N TYR A 255 -5.33 -12.94 6.72
CA TYR A 255 -4.71 -11.61 6.65
C TYR A 255 -4.03 -11.39 5.31
N CYS A 256 -4.01 -10.13 4.85
CA CYS A 256 -3.13 -9.72 3.75
C CYS A 256 -2.52 -8.34 4.02
N ASP A 257 -1.30 -8.12 3.51
CA ASP A 257 -0.68 -6.80 3.51
C ASP A 257 0.19 -6.60 2.27
N THR A 258 -0.33 -5.84 1.31
CA THR A 258 0.36 -5.37 0.09
C THR A 258 0.81 -6.51 -0.83
N ASP A 259 1.80 -7.27 -0.42
CA ASP A 259 2.47 -8.38 -1.09
C ASP A 259 2.42 -9.70 -0.32
N SER A 260 1.79 -9.72 0.86
CA SER A 260 1.70 -10.91 1.70
C SER A 260 0.27 -11.43 1.89
N ILE A 261 0.14 -12.76 2.01
CA ILE A 261 -1.11 -13.49 2.30
C ILE A 261 -0.86 -14.52 3.41
N PHE A 262 -1.81 -14.65 4.32
CA PHE A 262 -1.89 -15.71 5.33
C PHE A 262 -3.06 -16.63 4.98
N SER A 263 -2.73 -17.84 4.54
CA SER A 263 -3.68 -18.80 3.99
C SER A 263 -3.80 -20.05 4.87
N SER A 264 -4.97 -20.68 4.89
CA SER A 264 -5.16 -22.00 5.51
C SER A 264 -4.68 -23.17 4.64
N ILE A 265 -4.38 -22.92 3.37
CA ILE A 265 -3.90 -23.92 2.40
C ILE A 265 -2.61 -23.45 1.73
N GLU A 266 -1.84 -24.40 1.22
CA GLU A 266 -0.66 -24.09 0.41
C GLU A 266 -1.07 -23.58 -0.98
N LEU A 267 -0.32 -22.60 -1.49
CA LEU A 267 -0.41 -22.21 -2.90
C LEU A 267 0.21 -23.31 -3.79
N PRO A 268 -0.28 -23.47 -5.04
CA PRO A 268 0.27 -24.43 -5.99
C PRO A 268 1.80 -24.32 -6.12
N PRO A 269 2.56 -25.43 -6.10
CA PRO A 269 4.02 -25.39 -6.19
C PRO A 269 4.57 -24.67 -7.42
N SER A 270 3.82 -24.62 -8.52
CA SER A 270 4.18 -23.90 -9.74
C SER A 270 4.25 -22.38 -9.54
N GLN A 271 3.51 -21.85 -8.57
CA GLN A 271 3.46 -20.43 -8.21
C GLN A 271 4.44 -20.05 -7.09
N VAL A 272 5.06 -21.05 -6.44
CA VAL A 272 5.90 -20.86 -5.25
C VAL A 272 7.38 -20.95 -5.62
N SER A 273 8.18 -19.98 -5.19
CA SER A 273 9.64 -19.99 -5.33
C SER A 273 10.31 -19.08 -4.31
N PHE A 274 11.47 -19.50 -3.80
CA PHE A 274 12.24 -18.71 -2.84
C PHE A 274 12.93 -17.49 -3.47
N THR A 275 13.21 -17.51 -4.78
CA THR A 275 14.04 -16.50 -5.46
C THR A 275 13.45 -15.95 -6.76
N GLU A 276 12.48 -16.63 -7.38
CA GLU A 276 11.97 -16.22 -8.68
C GLU A 276 11.09 -14.97 -8.56
N LEU A 277 11.41 -13.94 -9.36
CA LEU A 277 10.71 -12.66 -9.38
C LEU A 277 9.20 -12.87 -9.65
N GLY A 278 8.35 -12.25 -8.86
CA GLY A 278 6.89 -12.33 -9.02
C GLY A 278 6.23 -13.60 -8.49
N LYS A 279 7.00 -14.64 -8.15
CA LYS A 279 6.46 -15.83 -7.46
C LYS A 279 6.27 -15.60 -5.98
N TRP A 280 5.37 -16.38 -5.40
CA TRP A 280 5.13 -16.41 -3.96
C TRP A 280 6.27 -17.13 -3.25
N LYS A 281 6.85 -16.49 -2.25
CA LYS A 281 7.80 -17.11 -1.33
C LYS A 281 7.04 -17.55 -0.09
N LEU A 282 7.09 -18.85 0.21
CA LEU A 282 6.67 -19.35 1.52
C LEU A 282 7.69 -18.86 2.56
N GLU A 283 7.30 -17.88 3.38
CA GLU A 283 8.18 -17.32 4.40
C GLU A 283 8.15 -18.14 5.69
N GLU A 284 6.97 -18.62 6.06
CA GLU A 284 6.75 -19.28 7.34
C GLU A 284 5.50 -20.18 7.28
N THR A 285 5.63 -21.37 7.86
CA THR A 285 4.49 -22.25 8.16
C THR A 285 4.23 -22.16 9.66
N ILE A 286 3.11 -21.55 10.02
CA ILE A 286 2.77 -21.21 11.41
C ILE A 286 1.89 -22.34 11.97
N PRO A 287 2.29 -22.98 13.09
CA PRO A 287 1.48 -24.00 13.72
C PRO A 287 0.11 -23.49 14.18
N LYS A 288 -0.83 -24.42 14.30
CA LYS A 288 -2.13 -24.16 14.93
C LYS A 288 -1.96 -23.52 16.31
N GLY A 289 -2.67 -22.43 16.58
CA GLY A 289 -2.63 -21.71 17.86
C GLY A 289 -1.48 -20.69 18.02
N ASP A 290 -0.51 -20.68 17.10
CA ASP A 290 0.64 -19.79 17.14
C ASP A 290 0.40 -18.44 16.45
N ALA A 291 -0.82 -18.15 15.99
CA ALA A 291 -1.17 -16.85 15.45
C ALA A 291 -2.35 -16.22 16.19
N GLU A 292 -2.36 -14.89 16.23
CA GLU A 292 -3.48 -14.10 16.72
C GLU A 292 -3.61 -12.86 15.84
N PHE A 293 -4.74 -12.70 15.18
CA PHE A 293 -5.03 -11.54 14.34
C PHE A 293 -6.00 -10.62 15.08
N VAL A 294 -5.66 -9.34 15.17
CA VAL A 294 -6.51 -8.35 15.86
C VAL A 294 -7.08 -7.36 14.86
N ALA A 295 -6.21 -6.72 14.06
CA ALA A 295 -6.58 -5.69 13.10
C ALA A 295 -5.50 -5.53 12.01
N PRO A 296 -5.73 -4.72 10.96
CA PRO A 296 -4.71 -4.42 9.97
C PRO A 296 -3.39 -3.93 10.60
N LYS A 297 -2.28 -4.62 10.32
CA LYS A 297 -0.96 -4.38 10.92
C LYS A 297 -0.96 -4.47 12.45
N HIS A 298 -1.80 -5.34 13.00
CA HIS A 298 -1.89 -5.66 14.42
C HIS A 298 -2.18 -7.17 14.58
N TYR A 299 -1.13 -7.95 14.70
CA TYR A 299 -1.22 -9.40 14.85
C TYR A 299 0.03 -9.95 15.57
N ARG A 300 -0.06 -11.18 16.07
CA ARG A 300 1.01 -11.93 16.70
C ARG A 300 1.26 -13.22 15.91
N ILE A 301 2.53 -13.57 15.74
CA ILE A 301 2.98 -14.88 15.26
C ILE A 301 3.99 -15.39 16.30
N SER A 302 3.77 -16.58 16.84
CA SER A 302 4.46 -17.12 18.00
C SER A 302 4.55 -16.04 19.10
N ASP A 303 5.74 -15.65 19.57
CA ASP A 303 5.86 -14.61 20.61
C ASP A 303 6.02 -13.18 20.05
N LYS A 304 5.97 -13.01 18.72
CA LYS A 304 6.29 -11.74 18.07
C LYS A 304 5.03 -10.98 17.65
N TRP A 305 4.83 -9.83 18.28
CA TRP A 305 3.81 -8.87 17.87
C TRP A 305 4.28 -8.01 16.69
N THR A 306 3.38 -7.78 15.74
CA THR A 306 3.50 -6.79 14.67
C THR A 306 2.42 -5.74 14.88
N ILE A 307 2.83 -4.53 15.26
CA ILE A 307 1.91 -3.42 15.52
C ILE A 307 2.39 -2.20 14.74
N LYS A 308 1.51 -1.63 13.89
CA LYS A 308 1.84 -0.46 13.07
C LYS A 308 2.42 0.65 13.95
N GLY A 309 3.62 1.12 13.64
CA GLY A 309 4.25 2.23 14.36
C GLY A 309 4.76 1.89 15.76
N VAL A 310 4.91 0.60 16.09
CA VAL A 310 5.62 0.13 17.30
C VAL A 310 6.76 -0.75 16.84
N ARG A 311 8.00 -0.42 17.22
CA ARG A 311 9.18 -1.23 16.91
C ARG A 311 9.47 -2.16 18.10
N ASN A 312 9.67 -3.45 17.83
CA ASN A 312 9.91 -4.49 18.85
C ASN A 312 8.93 -4.42 20.02
N PRO A 313 7.61 -4.55 19.78
CA PRO A 313 6.64 -4.61 20.87
C PRO A 313 7.03 -5.73 21.84
N SER A 314 7.41 -5.35 23.06
CA SER A 314 7.65 -6.24 24.19
C SER A 314 6.58 -5.98 25.25
N GLY A 315 5.89 -7.03 25.67
CA GLY A 315 4.83 -6.94 26.66
C GLY A 315 4.23 -8.32 26.95
N ASN A 316 4.01 -8.63 28.22
CA ASN A 316 3.32 -9.84 28.65
C ASN A 316 1.80 -9.66 28.47
N SER A 317 1.14 -10.57 27.76
CA SER A 317 -0.31 -10.72 27.78
C SER A 317 -0.72 -11.61 28.97
N ARG A 318 -1.65 -11.15 29.81
CA ARG A 318 -2.40 -12.04 30.71
C ARG A 318 -3.82 -12.20 30.17
N HIS A 319 -4.25 -13.46 30.06
CA HIS A 319 -5.56 -13.89 29.58
C HIS A 319 -6.75 -13.18 30.25
N ASN A 320 -7.82 -13.06 29.46
CA ASN A 320 -9.23 -12.87 29.82
C ASN A 320 -9.82 -11.47 30.00
N GLN A 321 -9.04 -10.40 29.87
CA GLN A 321 -9.53 -9.07 29.48
C GLN A 321 -8.38 -8.42 28.71
N VAL A 322 -8.55 -8.05 27.44
CA VAL A 322 -7.48 -7.37 26.68
C VAL A 322 -7.38 -5.93 27.18
N ILE A 323 -6.78 -5.77 28.36
CA ILE A 323 -6.16 -4.52 28.76
C ILE A 323 -4.85 -4.49 27.98
N PHE A 324 -4.79 -3.66 26.93
CA PHE A 324 -3.58 -3.51 26.12
C PHE A 324 -2.42 -3.14 27.05
N PRO A 325 -1.36 -3.96 27.18
CA PRO A 325 -0.19 -3.51 27.90
C PRO A 325 0.37 -2.29 27.15
N ASN A 326 0.75 -1.27 27.90
CA ASN A 326 1.50 -0.13 27.36
C ASN A 326 2.72 -0.65 26.60
N PHE A 327 2.66 -0.76 25.27
CA PHE A 327 3.80 -1.21 24.48
C PHE A 327 4.85 -0.10 24.49
N ILE A 328 6.00 -0.39 25.09
CA ILE A 328 7.14 0.53 25.18
C ILE A 328 8.00 0.28 23.94
N THR A 329 8.28 1.33 23.17
CA THR A 329 9.20 1.27 22.04
C THR A 329 10.23 2.38 22.17
N ASP A 330 11.51 2.03 21.98
CA ASP A 330 12.60 3.01 21.91
C ASP A 330 12.56 3.76 20.57
N LEU A 331 12.53 5.09 20.66
CA LEU A 331 12.49 6.00 19.52
C LEU A 331 13.77 5.87 18.67
N THR A 332 13.63 5.46 17.42
CA THR A 332 14.78 5.43 16.49
C THR A 332 14.49 6.04 15.12
N SER A 333 13.31 6.61 14.87
CA SER A 333 13.05 7.36 13.64
C SER A 333 12.44 8.73 13.92
N LYS A 334 13.10 9.77 13.39
CA LYS A 334 12.64 11.17 13.40
C LYS A 334 11.24 11.36 12.81
N ASN A 335 10.72 10.38 12.07
CA ASN A 335 9.43 10.42 11.37
C ASN A 335 8.21 10.04 12.23
N MET A 336 8.40 9.49 13.44
CA MET A 336 7.27 9.23 14.35
C MET A 336 6.81 10.48 15.10
N LEU A 337 7.50 11.61 14.93
CA LEU A 337 7.19 12.88 15.56
C LEU A 337 6.71 13.86 14.50
N ARG A 338 5.44 14.28 14.58
CA ARG A 338 5.09 15.59 14.03
C ARG A 338 5.81 16.61 14.92
N ARG A 339 6.94 17.14 14.45
CA ARG A 339 7.83 18.04 15.20
C ARG A 339 7.16 19.34 15.67
N SER A 340 5.97 19.67 15.18
CA SER A 340 5.23 20.89 15.50
C SER A 340 4.66 20.98 16.92
N ARG A 341 4.97 20.02 17.83
CA ARG A 341 4.45 20.02 19.21
C ARG A 341 5.50 19.74 20.30
N LEU A 342 6.79 19.87 19.98
CA LEU A 342 7.85 19.61 20.94
C LEU A 342 8.67 20.88 21.13
N ASP A 343 8.78 21.33 22.37
CA ASP A 343 9.68 22.41 22.75
C ASP A 343 11.12 22.06 22.36
N SER A 344 11.90 23.07 21.99
CA SER A 344 13.31 22.90 21.66
C SER A 344 14.05 22.27 22.85
N GLY A 345 14.74 21.15 22.59
CA GLY A 345 15.46 20.40 23.63
C GLY A 345 14.65 19.33 24.37
N ALA A 346 13.38 19.09 24.02
CA ALA A 346 12.62 17.99 24.59
C ALA A 346 13.24 16.61 24.27
N ILE A 347 13.66 15.89 25.32
CA ILE A 347 14.11 14.49 25.21
C ILE A 347 12.91 13.59 25.47
N ILE A 348 12.39 12.96 24.42
CA ILE A 348 11.32 11.97 24.58
C ILE A 348 11.97 10.67 25.03
N THR A 349 11.70 10.29 26.28
CA THR A 349 12.19 9.05 26.88
C THR A 349 11.23 7.88 26.66
N ARG A 350 9.96 8.14 26.31
CA ARG A 350 8.93 7.11 26.16
C ARG A 350 7.79 7.56 25.23
N ILE A 351 7.36 6.66 24.34
CA ILE A 351 6.09 6.78 23.61
C ILE A 351 5.20 5.62 24.04
N VAL A 352 3.99 5.94 24.52
CA VAL A 352 2.93 4.96 24.77
C VAL A 352 1.98 5.02 23.59
N LYS A 353 1.73 3.86 22.96
CA LYS A 353 0.75 3.74 21.89
C LYS A 353 -0.38 2.82 22.32
N GLU A 354 -1.60 3.33 22.22
CA GLU A 354 -2.83 2.57 22.42
C GLU A 354 -3.37 2.14 21.05
N PRO A 355 -3.19 0.89 20.62
CA PRO A 355 -3.80 0.40 19.39
C PRO A 355 -5.32 0.27 19.58
N THR A 356 -6.10 0.72 18.59
CA THR A 356 -7.56 0.69 18.65
C THR A 356 -8.14 -0.73 18.57
N GLY A 357 -7.43 -1.66 17.94
CA GLY A 357 -7.88 -3.05 17.76
C GLY A 357 -9.06 -3.22 16.78
N ILE A 358 -9.47 -2.17 16.07
CA ILE A 358 -10.64 -2.18 15.19
C ILE A 358 -10.21 -2.32 13.72
N ASN A 359 -10.88 -3.21 12.97
CA ASN A 359 -10.78 -3.25 11.51
C ASN A 359 -11.86 -2.38 10.85
N GLY A 360 -11.52 -1.14 10.48
CA GLY A 360 -12.43 -0.20 9.84
C GLY A 360 -12.46 -0.24 8.29
N LYS A 361 -11.89 -1.26 7.65
CA LYS A 361 -11.70 -1.27 6.18
C LYS A 361 -12.82 -1.94 5.39
N ARG A 362 -13.72 -2.65 6.08
CA ARG A 362 -14.87 -3.33 5.49
C ARG A 362 -16.13 -2.62 5.95
N ILE A 363 -16.84 -2.07 4.98
CA ILE A 363 -18.12 -1.41 5.17
C ILE A 363 -19.03 -2.05 4.10
N SER A 364 -20.10 -2.73 4.52
CA SER A 364 -21.18 -3.09 3.60
C SER A 364 -21.96 -1.81 3.28
N ILE A 365 -22.24 -1.57 2.00
CA ILE A 365 -23.16 -0.51 1.57
C ILE A 365 -24.55 -1.17 1.54
N GLY A 366 -25.10 -1.45 2.73
CA GLY A 366 -26.32 -2.23 2.97
C GLY A 366 -26.49 -2.58 4.45
N ASP A 367 -27.70 -2.92 4.88
CA ASP A 367 -28.01 -3.27 6.27
C ASP A 367 -27.32 -4.60 6.65
N ASP A 368 -26.42 -4.52 7.63
CA ASP A 368 -25.64 -5.58 8.28
C ASP A 368 -24.36 -6.08 7.56
N MET A 369 -23.27 -6.17 8.33
CA MET A 369 -22.02 -6.83 7.92
C MET A 369 -22.23 -8.35 7.90
N PRO A 370 -21.95 -9.06 6.81
CA PRO A 370 -21.94 -10.52 6.85
C PRO A 370 -20.80 -11.01 7.74
N THR A 371 -21.16 -11.63 8.88
CA THR A 371 -20.27 -12.55 9.58
C THR A 371 -20.20 -13.82 8.76
N TYR A 372 -19.22 -13.96 7.86
CA TYR A 372 -18.97 -15.25 7.25
C TYR A 372 -18.51 -16.21 8.37
N PRO A 373 -19.21 -17.32 8.61
CA PRO A 373 -18.68 -18.35 9.47
C PRO A 373 -17.44 -18.90 8.76
N ILE A 374 -16.25 -18.54 9.26
CA ILE A 374 -15.06 -19.35 9.00
C ILE A 374 -15.45 -20.76 9.44
N SER A 375 -15.33 -21.70 8.52
CA SER A 375 -15.74 -23.08 8.77
C SER A 375 -14.97 -23.61 9.97
N MET A 376 -15.63 -23.62 11.14
CA MET A 376 -15.14 -24.27 12.35
C MET A 376 -15.35 -25.78 12.16
N GLY A 377 -14.58 -26.36 11.24
CA GLY A 377 -14.48 -27.79 10.98
C GLY A 377 -13.14 -28.31 11.42
#